data_AF-A0A1Q6YPQ3-F1
#
_entry.id   AF-A0A1Q6YPQ3-F1
#
_cell.length_a   1.000
_cell.length_b   1.000
_cell.length_c   1.000
_cell.angle_alpha   90.00
_cell.angle_beta   90.00
_cell.angle_gamma   90.00
#
_symmetry.space_group_name_H-M   'P 1'
#
loop_
_entity.id
_entity.type
_entity.pdbx_description
1 polymer ?
#
loop_
_entity_poly.entity_id
_entity_poly.type
_entity_poly.pdbx_seq_one_letter_code
_entity_poly.pdbx_strand_id
1 'polypeptide(L)'
;MPIHLTVRGPWSVTLRPEFAWDRDGRWTGSAQTIKSVATTLEYRVPCRRTNTIARLEYRFDDSRGKGGGFFRGTEVSPGIDSLTPSQHLLAFGVIFTFDSH
;
A
#
# COMPACT_ATOMS: atom_id res chain seq x y z
N MET A 1 0.45 -11.23 -6.56
CA MET A 1 0.31 -12.25 -5.50
C MET A 1 1.14 -11.81 -4.30
N PRO A 2 0.56 -11.67 -3.10
CA PRO A 2 1.33 -11.31 -1.91
C PRO A 2 2.21 -12.48 -1.43
N ILE A 3 3.41 -12.17 -0.96
CA ILE A 3 4.36 -13.11 -0.36
C ILE A 3 4.32 -12.89 1.15
N HIS A 4 3.95 -13.91 1.93
CA HIS A 4 3.91 -13.86 3.39
C HIS A 4 4.98 -14.78 3.97
N LEU A 5 5.80 -14.25 4.87
CA LEU A 5 6.93 -14.94 5.48
C LEU A 5 6.85 -14.79 7.00
N THR A 6 6.82 -15.91 7.71
CA THR A 6 7.06 -15.92 9.16
C THR A 6 8.57 -15.96 9.38
N VAL A 7 9.11 -14.92 10.04
CA VAL A 7 10.57 -14.76 10.16
C VAL A 7 11.11 -15.56 11.34
N ARG A 8 10.76 -15.14 12.57
CA ARG A 8 11.14 -15.84 13.80
C ARG A 8 10.26 -15.37 14.95
N GLY A 9 9.76 -16.30 15.75
CA GLY A 9 8.91 -15.99 16.90
C GLY A 9 7.64 -15.23 16.48
N PRO A 10 7.27 -14.14 17.17
CA PRO A 10 6.02 -13.41 16.91
C PRO A 10 6.00 -12.56 15.64
N TRP A 11 7.06 -12.58 14.83
CA TRP A 11 7.24 -11.69 13.68
C TRP A 11 6.81 -12.32 12.36
N SER A 12 5.98 -11.61 11.60
CA SER A 12 5.66 -11.92 10.20
C SER A 12 5.89 -10.71 9.30
N VAL A 13 6.25 -10.97 8.05
CA VAL A 13 6.45 -9.96 7.01
C VAL A 13 5.62 -10.35 5.79
N THR A 14 4.92 -9.38 5.20
CA THR A 14 4.21 -9.56 3.94
C THR A 14 4.72 -8.56 2.92
N LEU A 15 5.05 -9.03 1.72
CA LEU A 15 5.38 -8.20 0.57
C LEU A 15 4.29 -8.36 -0.48
N ARG A 16 3.67 -7.26 -0.92
CA ARG A 16 2.65 -7.25 -1.97
C ARG A 16 3.09 -6.30 -3.09
N PRO A 17 3.78 -6.82 -4.11
CA PRO A 17 4.04 -6.06 -5.33
C PRO A 17 2.80 -6.09 -6.22
N GLU A 18 2.45 -4.96 -6.81
CA GLU A 18 1.40 -4.83 -7.81
C GLU A 18 1.95 -4.08 -9.03
N PHE A 19 1.65 -4.61 -10.20
CA PHE A 19 2.05 -4.04 -11.48
C PHE A 19 0.85 -4.09 -12.40
N ALA A 20 0.47 -2.94 -12.95
CA ALA A 20 -0.62 -2.85 -13.91
C ALA A 20 -0.22 -1.88 -15.02
N TRP A 21 -0.64 -2.20 -16.24
CA TRP A 21 -0.45 -1.33 -17.38
C TRP A 21 -1.82 -0.87 -17.90
N ASP A 22 -2.13 0.39 -17.63
CA ASP A 22 -3.34 1.05 -18.13
C ASP A 22 -3.02 1.71 -19.47
N ARG A 23 -3.09 0.93 -20.56
CA ARG A 23 -2.70 1.38 -21.90
C ARG A 23 -3.62 2.47 -22.47
N ASP A 24 -4.91 2.36 -22.19
CA ASP A 24 -5.95 3.25 -22.74
C ASP A 24 -6.34 4.36 -21.76
N GLY A 25 -5.79 4.36 -20.54
CA GLY A 25 -6.19 5.29 -19.49
C GLY A 25 -7.60 5.06 -18.95
N ARG A 26 -8.15 3.85 -19.11
CA ARG A 26 -9.53 3.55 -18.70
C ARG A 26 -9.72 3.53 -17.20
N TRP A 27 -8.68 3.21 -16.44
CA TRP A 27 -8.76 3.08 -14.98
C TRP A 27 -8.30 4.34 -14.26
N THR A 28 -7.43 5.11 -14.91
CA THR A 28 -6.75 6.23 -14.27
C THR A 28 -6.92 7.56 -15.01
N GLY A 29 -7.66 7.58 -16.11
CA GLY A 29 -7.88 8.76 -16.96
C GLY A 29 -6.70 9.10 -17.88
N SER A 30 -5.60 8.35 -17.82
CA SER A 30 -4.40 8.58 -18.65
C SER A 30 -3.60 7.31 -18.87
N ALA A 31 -3.00 7.17 -20.05
CA ALA A 31 -2.16 6.02 -20.36
C ALA A 31 -0.92 5.99 -19.43
N GLN A 32 -0.84 4.99 -18.54
CA GLN A 32 0.23 4.90 -17.56
C GLN A 32 0.54 3.47 -17.10
N THR A 33 1.75 3.30 -16.58
CA THR A 33 2.17 2.09 -15.87
C THR A 33 2.09 2.35 -14.38
N ILE A 34 1.30 1.54 -13.69
CA ILE A 34 1.11 1.57 -12.24
C ILE A 34 2.06 0.55 -11.63
N LYS A 35 2.90 0.99 -10.69
CA LYS A 35 3.75 0.11 -9.90
C LYS A 35 3.51 0.43 -8.43
N SER A 36 3.15 -0.56 -7.64
CA SER A 36 3.06 -0.43 -6.20
C SER A 36 3.82 -1.55 -5.51
N VAL A 37 4.39 -1.23 -4.36
CA VAL A 37 4.95 -2.20 -3.42
C VAL A 37 4.44 -1.84 -2.04
N ALA A 38 3.70 -2.75 -1.43
CA ALA A 38 3.38 -2.70 -0.01
C ALA A 38 4.24 -3.69 0.76
N THR A 39 4.86 -3.24 1.83
CA THR A 39 5.57 -4.06 2.81
C THR A 39 4.88 -3.92 4.15
N THR A 40 4.45 -5.04 4.71
CA THR A 40 3.78 -5.10 6.02
C THR A 40 4.65 -5.88 6.98
N LEU A 41 5.02 -5.29 8.10
CA LEU A 41 5.65 -5.96 9.24
C LEU A 41 4.60 -6.12 10.34
N GLU A 42 4.50 -7.33 10.88
CA GLU A 42 3.57 -7.67 11.94
C GLU A 42 4.31 -8.27 13.12
N TYR A 43 3.84 -7.89 14.31
CA TYR A 43 4.28 -8.44 15.58
C TYR A 43 3.06 -8.92 16.37
N ARG A 44 3.01 -10.23 16.63
CA ARG A 44 1.99 -10.83 17.49
C ARG A 44 2.39 -10.67 18.95
N VAL A 45 1.66 -9.85 19.69
CA VAL A 45 1.92 -9.63 21.12
C VAL A 45 1.44 -10.86 21.88
N PRO A 46 2.30 -11.52 22.68
CA PRO A 46 1.90 -12.67 23.49
C PRO A 46 1.05 -12.20 24.69
N CYS A 47 -0.26 -12.05 24.47
CA CYS A 47 -1.23 -11.75 25.52
C CYS A 47 -2.11 -12.98 25.79
N ARG A 48 -2.27 -13.35 27.07
CA ARG A 48 -3.05 -14.53 27.48
C ARG A 48 -4.57 -14.39 27.30
N ARG A 49 -5.08 -13.16 27.18
CA ARG A 49 -6.52 -12.86 27.16
C ARG A 49 -7.02 -12.30 25.82
N THR A 50 -6.12 -11.82 24.98
CA THR A 50 -6.45 -11.16 23.71
C THR A 50 -5.41 -11.53 22.68
N ASN A 51 -5.82 -11.74 21.44
CA ASN A 51 -4.88 -11.89 20.35
C ASN A 51 -4.61 -10.49 19.77
N THR A 52 -3.41 -9.96 20.00
CA THR A 52 -3.05 -8.58 19.65
C THR A 52 -1.96 -8.59 18.59
N ILE A 53 -2.14 -7.84 17.52
CA ILE A 53 -1.16 -7.70 16.44
C ILE A 53 -0.82 -6.22 16.27
N ALA A 54 0.44 -5.86 16.44
CA ALA A 54 0.96 -4.57 15.97
C ALA A 54 1.39 -4.73 14.52
N ARG A 55 0.92 -3.83 13.64
CA ARG A 55 1.17 -3.87 12.20
C ARG A 55 1.74 -2.54 11.74
N LEU A 56 2.88 -2.58 11.08
CA LEU A 56 3.48 -1.46 10.37
C LEU A 56 3.39 -1.74 8.87
N GLU A 57 2.83 -0.82 8.10
CA GLU A 57 2.73 -0.93 6.65
C GLU A 57 3.41 0.26 5.97
N TYR A 58 4.32 -0.05 5.06
CA TYR A 58 4.94 0.92 4.16
C TYR A 58 4.50 0.63 2.74
N ARG A 59 3.96 1.64 2.06
CA ARG A 59 3.54 1.58 0.66
C ARG A 59 4.32 2.58 -0.16
N PHE A 60 4.88 2.08 -1.24
CA PHE A 60 5.50 2.88 -2.27
C PHE A 60 4.74 2.68 -3.58
N ASP A 61 4.20 3.75 -4.12
CA ASP A 61 3.36 3.76 -5.30
C ASP A 61 4.01 4.66 -6.37
N ASP A 62 4.63 4.06 -7.39
CA ASP A 62 5.30 4.72 -8.51
C ASP A 62 4.52 4.48 -9.81
N SER A 63 3.53 5.32 -10.05
CA SER A 63 2.79 5.35 -11.32
C SER A 63 3.39 6.39 -12.26
N ARG A 64 3.74 5.97 -13.48
CA ARG A 64 4.35 6.82 -14.51
C ARG A 64 3.58 6.70 -15.82
N GLY A 65 3.22 7.84 -16.42
CA GLY A 65 2.53 7.91 -17.70
C GLY A 65 2.77 9.25 -18.40
N LYS A 66 2.35 9.35 -19.66
CA LYS A 66 2.51 10.58 -20.46
C LYS A 66 1.77 11.80 -19.87
N GLY A 67 0.74 11.56 -19.05
CA GLY A 67 0.00 12.59 -18.32
C GLY A 67 0.53 12.90 -16.91
N GLY A 68 1.48 12.10 -16.38
CA GLY A 68 1.91 12.13 -14.98
C GLY A 68 1.20 11.07 -14.11
N GLY A 69 1.67 10.89 -12.87
CA GLY A 69 1.27 9.79 -11.94
C GLY A 69 -0.08 9.95 -11.23
N PHE A 70 -0.11 9.89 -9.89
CA PHE A 70 -1.35 9.95 -9.12
C PHE A 70 -1.86 11.39 -8.92
N PHE A 71 -3.18 11.54 -8.80
CA PHE A 71 -3.85 12.84 -8.58
C PHE A 71 -3.32 13.55 -7.32
N ARG A 72 -2.85 14.79 -7.50
CA ARG A 72 -2.27 15.63 -6.43
C ARG A 72 -3.28 16.59 -5.79
N GLY A 73 -4.55 16.60 -6.21
CA GLY A 73 -5.56 17.50 -5.62
C GLY A 73 -5.43 18.97 -6.04
N THR A 74 -4.54 19.28 -6.97
CA THR A 74 -4.26 20.64 -7.43
C THR A 74 -4.24 20.66 -8.96
N GLU A 75 -4.99 21.56 -9.56
CA GLU A 75 -4.98 21.80 -11.00
C GLU A 75 -3.75 22.65 -11.38
N VAL A 76 -2.97 22.23 -12.38
CA VAL A 76 -1.80 23.00 -12.88
C VAL A 76 -2.22 24.02 -13.94
N SER A 77 -3.31 23.73 -14.65
CA SER A 77 -3.92 24.58 -15.68
C SER A 77 -5.37 24.13 -15.90
N PRO A 78 -6.28 24.98 -16.40
CA PRO A 78 -7.69 24.61 -16.58
C PRO A 78 -7.84 23.30 -17.39
N GLY A 79 -8.42 22.28 -16.77
CA GLY A 79 -8.59 20.91 -17.29
C GLY A 79 -7.37 19.98 -17.13
N ILE A 80 -6.31 20.40 -16.45
CA ILE A 80 -5.06 19.62 -16.26
C ILE A 80 -4.76 19.46 -14.77
N ASP A 81 -5.06 18.28 -14.25
CA ASP A 81 -4.73 17.90 -12.88
C ASP A 81 -3.22 17.71 -12.71
N SER A 82 -2.67 18.21 -11.60
CA SER A 82 -1.29 17.92 -11.22
C SER A 82 -1.20 16.46 -10.81
N LEU A 83 -0.34 15.71 -11.48
CA LEU A 83 -0.08 14.31 -11.18
C LEU A 83 1.35 14.18 -10.63
N THR A 84 1.50 13.53 -9.47
CA THR A 84 2.83 13.34 -8.86
C THR A 84 3.29 11.90 -9.06
N PRO A 85 4.45 11.68 -9.70
CA PRO A 85 5.09 10.36 -9.64
C PRO A 85 5.60 10.11 -8.22
N SER A 86 5.58 8.84 -7.79
CA SER A 86 6.13 8.38 -6.51
C SER A 86 5.42 8.92 -5.26
N GLN A 87 4.43 8.17 -4.77
CA GLN A 87 3.79 8.39 -3.48
C GLN A 87 4.34 7.43 -2.42
N HIS A 88 4.52 7.95 -1.22
CA HIS A 88 4.97 7.18 -0.05
C HIS A 88 3.91 7.27 1.03
N LEU A 89 3.50 6.13 1.58
CA LEU A 89 2.59 6.05 2.71
C LEU A 89 3.17 5.14 3.78
N LEU A 90 3.17 5.62 5.01
CA LEU A 90 3.53 4.83 6.18
C LEU A 90 2.32 4.82 7.13
N ALA A 91 1.84 3.64 7.45
CA ALA A 91 0.72 3.43 8.34
C ALA A 91 1.11 2.49 9.48
N PHE A 92 0.64 2.79 10.67
CA PHE A 92 0.77 1.92 11.83
C PHE A 92 -0.61 1.65 12.42
N GLY A 93 -0.86 0.40 12.78
CA GLY A 93 -2.12 -0.04 13.37
C GLY A 93 -1.90 -1.10 14.42
N VAL A 94 -2.83 -1.18 15.37
CA VAL A 94 -2.89 -2.25 16.37
C VAL A 94 -4.26 -2.91 16.24
N ILE A 95 -4.25 -4.23 16.07
CA ILE A 95 -5.45 -5.05 15.91
C ILE A 95 -5.62 -5.85 17.20
N PHE A 96 -6.78 -5.73 17.83
CA PHE A 96 -7.18 -6.54 18.96
C PHE A 96 -8.29 -7.50 18.53
N THR A 97 -8.11 -8.77 18.84
CA THR A 97 -9.13 -9.79 18.66
C THR A 97 -9.46 -10.39 20.02
N PHE A 98 -10.75 -10.41 20.32
CA PHE A 98 -11.33 -10.95 21.55
C PHE A 98 -12.18 -12.15 21.16
N ASP A 99 -11.87 -13.33 21.68
CA ASP A 99 -12.75 -14.48 21.55
C ASP A 99 -13.83 -14.41 22.64
N SER A 100 -15.08 -14.58 22.23
CA SER A 100 -16.21 -14.84 23.13
C SER A 100 -16.18 -16.31 23.48
N HIS A 101 -16.10 -16.63 24.77
CA HIS A 101 -16.13 -17.99 25.26
C HIS A 101 -17.52 -18.62 25.17
#